data_AF-A0A814YXX4-F1
#
_entry.id   AF-A0A814YXX4-F1
#
_cell.length_a   1.000
_cell.length_b   1.000
_cell.length_c   1.000
_cell.angle_alpha   90.00
_cell.angle_beta   90.00
_cell.angle_gamma   90.00
#
_symmetry.space_group_name_H-M   'P 1'
#
loop_
_entity.id
_entity.type
_entity.pdbx_description
1 polymer ?
#
loop_
_entity_poly.entity_id
_entity_poly.type
_entity_poly.pdbx_seq_one_letter_code
_entity_poly.pdbx_strand_id
1 'polypeptide(L)'
;MNMSIGFCYLQLIGITYVISVLMGAPLLTDILQTLMFSIYIVLIGFTPIIISLKGNLHEIYNFLFQNEFYLIISTSKKFFYMRNLVWGTIIGAWLGAIPIPLDWDRWWQQWPITCLVSSTIGASCSIIISYLWLWIRNKQKYNEDIE
;
A
#
# COMPACT_ATOMS: atom_id res chain seq x y z
N MET A 1 7.27 17.51 -15.25
CA MET A 1 7.23 16.43 -14.24
C MET A 1 8.45 16.61 -13.35
N ASN A 2 8.31 16.79 -12.03
CA ASN A 2 9.48 16.94 -11.16
C ASN A 2 10.37 15.71 -11.29
N MET A 3 11.65 15.92 -11.62
CA MET A 3 12.63 14.83 -11.82
C MET A 3 12.73 13.93 -10.58
N SER A 4 12.48 14.48 -9.38
CA SER A 4 12.40 13.74 -8.12
C SER A 4 11.29 12.70 -8.08
N ILE A 5 10.11 12.98 -8.65
CA ILE A 5 8.96 12.08 -8.62
C ILE A 5 9.25 10.84 -9.46
N GLY A 6 9.75 11.01 -10.68
CA GLY A 6 10.10 9.88 -11.56
C GLY A 6 11.16 8.97 -10.93
N PHE A 7 12.18 9.57 -10.31
CA PHE A 7 13.21 8.83 -9.61
C PHE A 7 12.66 8.05 -8.40
N CYS A 8 11.76 8.66 -7.62
CA CYS A 8 11.10 8.01 -6.50
C CYS A 8 10.26 6.79 -6.93
N TYR A 9 9.55 6.86 -8.06
CA TYR A 9 8.84 5.71 -8.64
C TYR A 9 9.80 4.58 -8.97
N LEU A 10 10.90 4.86 -9.67
CA LEU A 10 11.90 3.85 -10.05
C LEU A 10 12.50 3.16 -8.82
N GLN A 11 12.86 3.94 -7.79
CA GLN A 11 13.41 3.40 -6.55
C GLN A 11 12.40 2.52 -5.81
N LEU A 12 11.14 2.96 -5.68
CA LEU A 12 10.10 2.18 -5.01
C LEU A 12 9.75 0.90 -5.78
N ILE A 13 9.71 0.95 -7.12
CA ILE A 13 9.51 -0.25 -7.96
C ILE A 13 10.65 -1.26 -7.73
N GLY A 14 11.90 -0.79 -7.69
CA GLY A 14 13.04 -1.65 -7.39
C GLY A 14 12.96 -2.27 -5.99
N ILE A 15 12.60 -1.47 -4.98
CA ILE A 15 12.42 -1.94 -3.60
C ILE A 15 11.30 -2.98 -3.51
N THR A 16 10.13 -2.72 -4.11
CA THR A 16 9.01 -3.67 -4.08
C THR A 16 9.30 -4.95 -4.85
N TYR A 17 10.09 -4.88 -5.94
CA TYR A 17 10.57 -6.06 -6.67
C TYR A 17 11.45 -6.94 -5.78
N VAL A 18 12.47 -6.36 -5.15
CA VAL A 18 13.38 -7.08 -4.26
C VAL A 18 12.61 -7.69 -3.09
N ILE A 19 11.71 -6.93 -2.44
CA ILE A 19 10.89 -7.44 -1.34
C ILE A 19 10.01 -8.60 -1.82
N SER A 20 9.37 -8.48 -2.99
CA SER A 20 8.52 -9.55 -3.53
C SER A 20 9.32 -10.84 -3.74
N VAL A 21 10.53 -10.75 -4.30
CA VAL A 21 11.42 -11.91 -4.47
C VAL A 21 11.82 -12.51 -3.12
N LEU A 22 12.17 -11.68 -2.14
CA LEU A 22 12.49 -12.15 -0.78
C LEU A 22 11.30 -12.84 -0.10
N MET A 23 10.08 -12.47 -0.46
CA MET A 23 8.83 -13.09 0.00
C MET A 23 8.42 -14.33 -0.82
N GLY A 24 9.26 -14.79 -1.75
CA GLY A 24 9.05 -16.01 -2.53
C GLY A 24 8.55 -15.81 -3.96
N ALA A 25 8.50 -14.57 -4.47
CA ALA A 25 8.19 -14.32 -5.87
C ALA A 25 9.32 -14.83 -6.80
N PRO A 26 9.01 -15.25 -8.04
CA PRO A 26 10.02 -15.70 -8.98
C PRO A 26 10.98 -14.58 -9.37
N LEU A 27 12.29 -14.85 -9.25
CA LEU A 27 13.36 -13.92 -9.62
C LEU A 27 13.66 -13.94 -11.12
N LEU A 28 13.84 -15.12 -11.73
CA LEU A 28 14.34 -15.25 -13.10
C LEU A 28 13.37 -15.89 -14.08
N THR A 29 12.45 -16.75 -13.62
CA THR A 29 11.50 -17.45 -14.51
C THR A 29 10.42 -16.50 -15.01
N ASP A 30 9.94 -15.60 -14.14
CA ASP A 30 8.81 -14.71 -14.40
C ASP A 30 9.14 -13.25 -14.07
N ILE A 31 10.28 -12.78 -14.60
CA ILE A 31 10.80 -11.42 -14.37
C ILE A 31 9.73 -10.38 -14.71
N LEU A 32 9.06 -10.53 -15.85
CA LEU A 32 8.07 -9.57 -16.32
C LEU A 32 6.88 -9.50 -15.38
N GLN A 33 6.40 -10.64 -14.89
CA GLN A 33 5.26 -10.72 -13.98
C GLN A 33 5.58 -10.10 -12.63
N THR A 34 6.75 -10.41 -12.07
CA THR A 34 7.20 -9.80 -10.81
C THR A 34 7.41 -8.29 -10.97
N LEU A 35 7.97 -7.84 -12.10
CA LEU A 35 8.10 -6.41 -12.40
C LEU A 35 6.75 -5.70 -12.55
N MET A 36 5.81 -6.29 -13.29
CA MET A 36 4.45 -5.75 -13.45
C MET A 36 3.72 -5.68 -12.11
N PHE A 37 3.90 -6.67 -11.25
CA PHE A 37 3.37 -6.66 -9.89
C PHE A 37 3.98 -5.52 -9.05
N SER A 38 5.30 -5.33 -9.09
CA SER A 38 5.97 -4.24 -8.39
C SER A 38 5.50 -2.86 -8.85
N ILE A 39 5.34 -2.67 -10.17
CA ILE A 39 4.75 -1.46 -10.75
C ILE A 39 3.32 -1.28 -10.22
N TYR A 40 2.51 -2.33 -10.24
CA TYR A 40 1.13 -2.30 -9.79
C TYR A 40 1.01 -1.85 -8.32
N ILE A 41 1.79 -2.43 -7.41
CA ILE A 41 1.79 -2.07 -5.98
C ILE A 41 2.16 -0.60 -5.78
N VAL A 42 3.18 -0.11 -6.50
CA VAL A 42 3.59 1.29 -6.42
C VAL A 42 2.50 2.21 -6.97
N LEU A 43 1.87 1.85 -8.08
CA LEU A 43 0.80 2.64 -8.68
C LEU A 43 -0.44 2.71 -7.80
N ILE A 44 -0.86 1.60 -7.18
CA ILE A 44 -2.09 1.56 -6.39
C ILE A 44 -1.90 2.05 -4.96
N GLY A 45 -0.80 1.67 -4.31
CA GLY A 45 -0.54 1.99 -2.91
C GLY A 45 0.20 3.31 -2.72
N PHE A 46 1.28 3.53 -3.48
CA PHE A 46 2.25 4.59 -3.20
C PHE A 46 2.06 5.88 -4.00
N THR A 47 1.38 5.86 -5.15
CA THR A 47 1.10 7.05 -5.96
C THR A 47 0.62 8.28 -5.17
N PRO A 48 -0.40 8.18 -4.31
CA PRO A 48 -0.91 9.37 -3.63
C PRO A 48 0.08 9.97 -2.62
N ILE A 49 0.91 9.13 -1.99
CA ILE A 49 1.94 9.61 -1.06
C ILE A 49 3.14 10.19 -1.80
N ILE A 50 3.56 9.58 -2.92
CA ILE A 50 4.66 10.08 -3.76
C ILE A 50 4.33 11.49 -4.27
N ILE A 51 3.11 11.71 -4.75
CA ILE A 51 2.67 13.02 -5.26
C ILE A 51 2.59 14.04 -4.11
N SER A 52 2.05 13.65 -2.95
CA SER A 52 1.86 14.56 -1.82
C SER A 52 3.18 15.00 -1.17
N LEU A 53 4.18 14.11 -1.13
CA LEU A 53 5.52 14.36 -0.59
C LEU A 53 6.55 14.73 -1.69
N LYS A 54 6.07 15.09 -2.89
CA LYS A 54 6.89 15.58 -4.02
C LYS A 54 8.04 14.64 -4.44
N GLY A 55 7.91 13.34 -4.17
CA GLY A 55 8.91 12.33 -4.51
C GLY A 55 10.14 12.27 -3.61
N ASN A 56 10.06 12.74 -2.35
CA ASN A 56 11.14 12.54 -1.38
C ASN A 56 10.99 11.19 -0.65
N LEU A 57 11.88 10.24 -0.96
CA LEU A 57 11.82 8.88 -0.43
C LEU A 57 12.07 8.82 1.09
N HIS A 58 12.91 9.71 1.62
CA HIS A 58 13.17 9.77 3.06
C HIS A 58 11.92 10.21 3.84
N GLU A 59 11.19 11.20 3.30
CA GLU A 59 9.91 11.64 3.90
C GLU A 59 8.85 10.55 3.83
N ILE A 60 8.76 9.81 2.71
CA ILE A 60 7.84 8.67 2.58
C ILE A 60 8.16 7.61 3.64
N TYR A 61 9.44 7.27 3.80
CA TYR A 61 9.88 6.31 4.83
C TYR A 61 9.48 6.78 6.23
N ASN A 62 9.83 8.01 6.61
CA ASN A 62 9.48 8.55 7.92
C ASN A 62 7.96 8.56 8.12
N PHE A 63 7.21 8.97 7.11
CA PHE A 63 5.75 9.02 7.19
C PHE A 63 5.09 7.63 7.37
N LEU A 64 5.64 6.59 6.75
CA LEU A 64 5.10 5.23 6.84
C LEU A 64 5.41 4.55 8.18
N PHE A 65 6.61 4.76 8.72
CA PHE A 65 7.12 4.00 9.86
C PHE A 65 7.18 4.78 11.18
N GLN A 66 7.06 6.11 11.17
CA GLN A 66 7.11 6.89 12.41
C GLN A 66 5.78 6.77 13.17
N ASN A 67 5.88 6.43 14.46
CA ASN A 67 4.76 6.12 15.36
C ASN A 67 3.94 7.34 15.82
N GLU A 68 4.12 8.50 15.19
CA GLU A 68 3.39 9.75 15.41
C GLU A 68 1.95 9.66 14.82
N PHE A 69 1.27 8.53 15.08
CA PHE A 69 -0.07 8.22 14.59
C PHE A 69 -1.05 9.35 14.94
N TYR A 70 -0.95 9.89 16.16
CA TYR A 70 -1.78 10.99 16.65
C TYR A 70 -1.53 12.30 15.91
N LEU A 71 -0.28 12.63 15.57
CA LEU A 71 0.02 13.82 14.78
C LEU A 71 -0.57 13.70 13.38
N ILE A 72 -0.43 12.55 12.71
CA ILE A 72 -0.93 12.35 11.34
C ILE A 72 -2.43 12.62 11.22
N ILE A 73 -3.22 12.18 12.21
CA ILE A 73 -4.68 12.43 12.23
C ILE A 73 -4.99 13.90 12.54
N SER A 74 -4.19 14.54 13.38
CA SER A 74 -4.32 15.96 13.71
C SER A 74 -3.89 16.88 12.57
N THR A 75 -2.91 16.47 11.76
CA THR A 75 -2.35 17.29 10.68
C THR A 75 -3.25 17.26 9.44
N SER A 76 -3.70 16.08 8.97
CA SER A 76 -4.78 16.01 7.97
C SER A 76 -5.41 14.62 7.84
N LYS A 77 -6.75 14.59 7.68
CA LYS A 77 -7.50 13.37 7.30
C LYS A 77 -6.92 12.72 6.04
N LYS A 78 -6.43 13.53 5.08
CA LYS A 78 -5.84 13.09 3.81
C LYS A 78 -4.63 12.18 4.03
N PHE A 79 -3.69 12.58 4.89
CA PHE A 79 -2.50 11.79 5.20
C PHE A 79 -2.86 10.45 5.86
N PHE A 80 -3.86 10.43 6.74
CA PHE A 80 -4.35 9.19 7.34
C PHE A 80 -4.83 8.18 6.29
N TYR A 81 -5.66 8.60 5.32
CA TYR A 81 -6.10 7.74 4.21
C TYR A 81 -4.92 7.20 3.39
N MET A 82 -3.95 8.06 3.05
CA MET A 82 -2.80 7.68 2.23
C MET A 82 -1.93 6.62 2.91
N ARG A 83 -1.68 6.77 4.21
CA ARG A 83 -0.88 5.79 4.96
C ARG A 83 -1.57 4.43 5.01
N ASN A 84 -2.87 4.43 5.33
CA ASN A 84 -3.64 3.21 5.44
C ASN A 84 -3.81 2.52 4.07
N LEU A 85 -3.89 3.30 2.98
CA LEU A 85 -3.90 2.77 1.62
C LEU A 85 -2.62 1.98 1.29
N VAL A 86 -1.44 2.51 1.63
CA VAL A 86 -0.16 1.81 1.43
C VAL A 86 -0.15 0.50 2.21
N TRP A 87 -0.46 0.54 3.51
CA TRP A 87 -0.45 -0.66 4.36
C TRP A 87 -1.51 -1.68 3.94
N GLY A 88 -2.72 -1.23 3.60
CA GLY A 88 -3.79 -2.07 3.11
C GLY A 88 -3.44 -2.78 1.81
N THR A 89 -2.77 -2.08 0.90
CA THR A 89 -2.25 -2.66 -0.35
C THR A 89 -1.22 -3.75 -0.06
N ILE A 90 -0.23 -3.48 0.80
CA ILE A 90 0.84 -4.42 1.15
C ILE A 90 0.30 -5.66 1.87
N ILE A 91 -0.56 -5.46 2.88
CA ILE A 91 -1.18 -6.55 3.64
C ILE A 91 -2.07 -7.38 2.71
N GLY A 92 -2.87 -6.72 1.87
CA GLY A 92 -3.69 -7.38 0.86
C GLY A 92 -2.86 -8.25 -0.07
N ALA A 93 -1.79 -7.69 -0.65
CA ALA A 93 -0.85 -8.43 -1.49
C ALA A 93 -0.29 -9.67 -0.79
N TRP A 94 0.17 -9.52 0.46
CA TRP A 94 0.72 -10.61 1.25
C TRP A 94 -0.30 -11.72 1.52
N LEU A 95 -1.55 -11.38 1.86
CA LEU A 95 -2.63 -12.36 2.02
C LEU A 95 -2.95 -13.11 0.72
N GLY A 96 -2.76 -12.46 -0.44
CA GLY A 96 -2.92 -13.07 -1.75
C GLY A 96 -1.85 -14.10 -2.10
N ALA A 97 -0.74 -14.15 -1.36
CA ALA A 97 0.27 -15.17 -1.55
C ALA A 97 -0.14 -16.51 -0.92
N ILE A 98 -1.05 -16.51 0.06
CA ILE A 98 -1.49 -17.70 0.81
C ILE A 98 -2.07 -18.81 -0.11
N PRO A 99 -2.90 -18.50 -1.13
CA PRO A 99 -3.49 -19.53 -1.99
C PRO A 99 -2.54 -20.09 -3.07
N ILE A 100 -1.36 -19.50 -3.26
CA ILE A 100 -0.39 -19.92 -4.30
C ILE A 100 0.19 -21.32 -4.02
N PRO A 101 0.69 -21.65 -2.82
CA PRO A 101 1.22 -22.99 -2.51
C PRO A 101 0.14 -24.06 -2.33
N LEU A 102 -1.14 -23.71 -2.51
CA LEU A 102 -2.24 -24.67 -2.39
C LEU A 102 -2.41 -25.38 -3.73
N ASP A 103 -1.95 -26.63 -3.81
CA ASP A 103 -1.92 -27.46 -5.03
C ASP A 103 -3.34 -27.88 -5.49
N TRP A 104 -4.17 -26.91 -5.84
CA TRP A 104 -5.48 -27.13 -6.48
C TRP A 104 -5.39 -27.05 -8.01
N ASP A 105 -4.17 -26.85 -8.55
CA ASP A 105 -3.84 -26.72 -9.97
C ASP A 105 -4.81 -25.79 -10.73
N ARG A 106 -5.02 -24.59 -10.20
CA ARG A 106 -5.91 -23.60 -10.82
C ARG A 106 -5.15 -22.46 -11.46
N TRP A 107 -5.58 -22.08 -12.67
CA TRP A 107 -5.04 -20.94 -13.41
C TRP A 107 -5.08 -19.63 -12.63
N TRP A 108 -6.06 -19.44 -11.73
CA TRP A 108 -6.17 -18.24 -10.91
C TRP A 108 -5.16 -18.18 -9.76
N GLN A 109 -4.54 -19.31 -9.37
CA GLN A 109 -3.50 -19.36 -8.31
C GLN A 109 -2.12 -18.96 -8.83
N GLN A 110 -1.96 -18.77 -10.14
CA GLN A 110 -0.68 -18.43 -10.74
C GLN A 110 -0.20 -17.04 -10.29
N TRP A 111 1.11 -16.94 -10.02
CA TRP A 111 1.73 -15.65 -9.72
C TRP A 111 1.58 -14.69 -10.91
N PRO A 112 1.19 -13.40 -10.70
CA PRO A 112 0.85 -12.72 -9.45
C PRO A 112 -0.66 -12.49 -9.27
N ILE A 113 -1.52 -13.29 -9.90
CA ILE A 113 -2.97 -13.01 -10.06
C ILE A 113 -3.66 -12.82 -8.71
N THR A 114 -3.50 -13.76 -7.79
CA THR A 114 -4.11 -13.67 -6.46
C THR A 114 -3.64 -12.45 -5.69
N CYS A 115 -2.34 -12.13 -5.77
CA CYS A 115 -1.73 -10.99 -5.10
C CYS A 115 -2.21 -9.64 -5.66
N LEU A 116 -2.44 -9.55 -6.98
CA LEU A 116 -3.04 -8.38 -7.61
C LEU A 116 -4.46 -8.15 -7.12
N VAL A 117 -5.29 -9.19 -7.13
CA VAL A 117 -6.69 -9.11 -6.70
C VAL A 117 -6.77 -8.74 -5.22
N SER A 118 -6.02 -9.43 -4.36
CA SER A 118 -6.03 -9.20 -2.92
C SER A 118 -5.44 -7.85 -2.53
N SER A 119 -4.43 -7.34 -3.25
CA SER A 119 -3.89 -5.99 -3.01
C SER A 119 -4.91 -4.90 -3.35
N THR A 120 -5.70 -5.08 -4.41
CA THR A 120 -6.82 -4.18 -4.77
C THR A 120 -7.90 -4.18 -3.68
N ILE A 121 -8.26 -5.37 -3.19
CA ILE A 121 -9.24 -5.54 -2.12
C ILE A 121 -8.72 -4.89 -0.84
N GLY A 122 -7.46 -5.16 -0.46
CA GLY A 122 -6.82 -4.57 0.71
C GLY A 122 -6.75 -3.05 0.64
N ALA A 123 -6.39 -2.50 -0.52
CA ALA A 123 -6.42 -1.06 -0.78
C ALA A 123 -7.83 -0.48 -0.56
N SER A 124 -8.85 -1.09 -1.17
CA SER A 124 -10.24 -0.63 -1.08
C SER A 124 -10.79 -0.73 0.35
N CYS A 125 -10.59 -1.87 1.02
CA CYS A 125 -10.98 -2.08 2.41
C CYS A 125 -10.31 -1.09 3.36
N SER A 126 -9.02 -0.78 3.16
CA SER A 126 -8.30 0.16 4.02
C SER A 126 -8.89 1.58 3.97
N ILE A 127 -9.35 2.03 2.80
CA ILE A 127 -10.01 3.33 2.66
C ILE A 127 -11.35 3.31 3.40
N ILE A 128 -12.15 2.25 3.25
CA ILE A 128 -13.44 2.09 3.93
C ILE A 128 -13.24 2.10 5.45
N ILE A 129 -12.28 1.31 5.95
CA ILE A 129 -11.93 1.25 7.38
C ILE A 129 -11.49 2.63 7.87
N SER A 130 -10.65 3.33 7.10
CA SER A 130 -10.18 4.67 7.46
C SER A 130 -11.33 5.67 7.57
N TYR A 131 -12.29 5.60 6.65
CA TYR A 131 -13.47 6.45 6.65
C TYR A 131 -14.36 6.19 7.86
N LEU A 132 -14.68 4.91 8.12
CA LEU A 132 -15.48 4.51 9.27
C LEU A 132 -14.82 4.93 10.59
N TRP A 133 -13.50 4.74 10.70
CA TRP A 133 -12.75 5.12 11.89
C TRP A 133 -12.79 6.62 12.14
N LEU A 134 -12.57 7.45 11.11
CA LEU A 134 -12.66 8.90 11.23
C LEU A 134 -14.09 9.37 11.53
N TRP A 135 -15.11 8.69 11.00
CA TRP A 135 -16.51 8.99 11.30
C TRP A 135 -16.84 8.74 12.78
N ILE A 136 -16.47 7.57 13.32
CA ILE A 136 -16.66 7.23 14.74
C ILE A 136 -15.95 8.25 15.63
N ARG A 137 -14.68 8.57 15.32
CA ARG A 137 -13.89 9.54 16.09
C ARG A 137 -14.50 10.94 16.10
N ASN A 138 -14.98 11.43 14.95
CA ASN A 138 -15.62 12.75 14.89
C ASN A 138 -16.93 12.77 15.69
N LYS A 139 -17.68 11.66 15.70
CA LYS A 139 -18.91 11.54 16.49
C LYS A 139 -18.64 11.57 17.99
N GLN A 140 -17.58 10.92 18.45
CA GLN A 140 -17.16 10.98 19.87
C GLN A 140 -16.78 12.40 20.27
N LYS A 141 -15.96 13.07 19.47
CA LYS A 141 -15.54 14.45 19.75
C LYS A 141 -16.73 15.42 19.82
N TYR A 142 -17.70 15.28 18.91
CA TYR A 142 -18.90 16.11 18.92
C TYR A 142 -19.74 15.92 20.19
N ASN A 143 -19.79 14.71 20.74
CA ASN A 143 -20.51 14.45 21.99
C ASN A 143 -19.79 15.05 23.21
N GLU A 144 -18.45 15.00 23.24
CA GLU A 144 -17.63 15.63 24.29
C GLU A 144 -17.75 17.17 24.30
N ASP A 145 -17.97 17.80 23.14
CA ASP A 145 -18.11 19.27 23.03
C ASP A 145 -19.48 19.79 23.51
N ILE A 146 -20.48 18.91 23.70
CA ILE A 146 -21.85 19.26 24.11
C ILE A 146 -22.09 19.09 25.62
N GLU A 147 -21.34 18.20 26.27
CA GLU A 147 -21.37 17.98 27.73
C GLU A 147 -20.58 19.06 28.50
#